data_AF-A0A381RUP0-F1
#
_entry.id   AF-A0A381RUP0-F1
#
_cell.length_a   1.000
_cell.length_b   1.000
_cell.length_c   1.000
_cell.angle_alpha   90.00
_cell.angle_beta   90.00
_cell.angle_gamma   90.00
#
_symmetry.space_group_name_H-M   'P 1'
#
loop_
_entity.id
_entity.type
_entity.pdbx_description
1 polymer ?
#
loop_
_entity_poly.entity_id
_entity_poly.type
_entity_poly.pdbx_seq_one_letter_code
_entity_poly.pdbx_strand_id
1 'polypeptide(L)'
;MITFSRVTISPDLKHAKVFFSVLNKKIPIDKIQIEMDNRAKSFRKYLGQELRIKFTPELKFFYDETVEYTQKIDTIFQKLKRDD
;
A
#
# COMPACT_ATOMS: atom_id res chain seq x y z
N MET A 1 -1.77 11.70 2.73
CA MET A 1 -2.78 10.89 2.02
C MET A 1 -2.22 9.48 1.87
N ILE A 2 -3.02 8.44 2.08
CA ILE A 2 -2.58 7.04 1.92
C ILE A 2 -3.18 6.51 0.61
N THR A 3 -2.35 5.86 -0.20
CA THR A 3 -2.76 5.30 -1.50
C THR A 3 -2.39 3.83 -1.56
N PHE A 4 -3.32 2.95 -1.94
CA PHE A 4 -3.04 1.53 -2.15
C PHE A 4 -2.55 1.30 -3.59
N SER A 5 -1.34 0.76 -3.76
CA SER A 5 -0.68 0.60 -5.07
C SER A 5 -0.88 -0.79 -5.67
N ARG A 6 -0.82 -1.84 -4.83
CA ARG A 6 -0.84 -3.23 -5.27
C ARG A 6 -1.46 -4.12 -4.21
N VAL A 7 -2.16 -5.16 -4.64
CA VAL A 7 -2.65 -6.24 -3.76
C VAL A 7 -2.24 -7.58 -4.34
N THR A 8 -1.64 -8.44 -3.53
CA THR A 8 -1.31 -9.82 -3.89
C THR A 8 -2.08 -10.77 -2.99
N ILE A 9 -2.88 -11.65 -3.59
CA ILE A 9 -3.69 -12.63 -2.87
C ILE A 9 -3.02 -13.99 -2.99
N SER A 10 -3.02 -14.77 -1.91
CA SER A 10 -2.53 -16.14 -1.92
C SER A 10 -3.44 -17.04 -2.79
N PRO A 11 -2.90 -18.13 -3.40
CA PRO A 11 -3.69 -19.03 -4.24
C PRO A 11 -4.88 -19.67 -3.52
N ASP A 12 -4.79 -19.83 -2.20
CA ASP A 12 -5.86 -20.35 -1.33
C ASP A 12 -6.90 -19.29 -0.93
N LEU A 13 -6.75 -18.04 -1.39
CA LEU A 13 -7.62 -16.89 -1.10
C LEU A 13 -7.76 -16.52 0.39
N LYS A 14 -6.91 -17.09 1.26
CA LYS A 14 -6.99 -16.85 2.71
C LYS A 14 -6.18 -15.65 3.16
N HIS A 15 -5.18 -15.22 2.40
CA HIS A 15 -4.30 -14.12 2.78
C HIS A 15 -4.16 -13.12 1.63
N ALA A 16 -4.14 -11.84 1.96
CA ALA A 16 -3.89 -10.76 1.00
C ALA A 16 -2.83 -9.81 1.57
N LYS A 17 -1.79 -9.57 0.76
CA LYS A 17 -0.77 -8.54 1.01
C LYS A 17 -1.20 -7.27 0.30
N VAL A 18 -1.39 -6.20 1.04
CA VAL A 18 -1.84 -4.90 0.54
C VAL A 18 -0.68 -3.91 0.64
N PHE A 19 -0.19 -3.44 -0.49
CA PHE A 19 0.88 -2.47 -0.56
C PHE A 19 0.30 -1.06 -0.58
N PHE A 20 0.84 -0.17 0.25
CA PHE A 20 0.41 1.22 0.33
C PHE A 20 1.59 2.19 0.32
N SER A 21 1.34 3.39 -0.20
CA SER A 21 2.26 4.52 -0.20
C SER A 21 1.63 5.69 0.54
N VAL A 22 2.48 6.58 1.07
CA VAL A 22 2.04 7.75 1.83
C VAL A 22 2.53 9.00 1.12
N LEU A 23 1.59 9.77 0.57
CA LEU A 23 1.86 11.09 0.03
C LEU A 23 1.92 12.09 1.20
N ASN A 24 3.09 12.71 1.38
CA ASN A 24 3.50 13.59 2.49
C ASN A 24 3.71 12.87 3.83
N LYS A 25 4.98 12.54 4.12
CA LYS A 25 5.46 11.91 5.37
C LYS A 25 5.46 12.87 6.58
N LYS A 26 4.32 13.46 6.92
CA LYS A 26 4.18 14.26 8.16
C LYS A 26 4.22 13.40 9.43
N ILE A 27 3.83 12.14 9.31
CA ILE A 27 3.82 11.15 10.39
C ILE A 27 4.86 10.08 10.04
N PRO A 28 5.63 9.57 11.01
CA PRO A 28 6.55 8.45 10.79
C PRO A 28 5.84 7.25 10.17
N ILE A 29 6.47 6.61 9.18
CA ILE A 29 5.91 5.45 8.47
C ILE A 29 5.60 4.31 9.44
N ASP A 30 6.44 4.07 10.45
CA ASP A 30 6.22 3.01 11.45
C ASP A 30 4.90 3.19 12.22
N LYS A 31 4.55 4.43 12.56
CA LYS A 31 3.27 4.73 13.22
C LYS A 31 2.10 4.46 12.28
N ILE A 32 2.23 4.84 11.01
CA ILE A 32 1.19 4.58 10.01
C ILE A 32 1.01 3.08 9.79
N GLN A 33 2.12 2.33 9.72
CA GLN A 33 2.12 0.88 9.58
C GLN A 33 1.37 0.20 10.73
N ILE A 34 1.69 0.56 11.98
CA ILE A 34 1.00 0.04 13.17
C ILE A 34 -0.51 0.34 13.11
N GLU A 35 -0.87 1.57 12.75
CA GLU A 35 -2.29 1.97 12.63
C GLU A 35 -3.02 1.22 11.51
N MET A 36 -2.36 0.95 10.38
CA MET A 36 -2.92 0.14 9.30
C MET A 36 -3.15 -1.31 9.75
N ASP A 37 -2.17 -1.90 10.43
CA ASP A 37 -2.26 -3.27 10.94
C ASP A 37 -3.37 -3.39 12.01
N ASN A 38 -3.51 -2.41 12.90
CA ASN A 38 -4.61 -2.33 13.87
C ASN A 38 -5.98 -2.26 13.18
N ARG A 39 -6.07 -1.56 12.05
CA ARG A 39 -7.31 -1.40 11.28
C ARG A 39 -7.60 -2.57 10.33
N ALA A 40 -6.68 -3.52 10.15
CA ALA A 40 -6.85 -4.65 9.23
C ALA A 40 -8.14 -5.45 9.46
N LYS A 41 -8.52 -5.66 10.73
CA LYS A 41 -9.78 -6.33 11.09
C LYS A 41 -11.01 -5.55 10.64
N SER A 42 -10.98 -4.22 10.79
CA SER A 42 -12.07 -3.34 10.36
C SER A 42 -12.20 -3.34 8.84
N PHE A 43 -11.08 -3.24 8.10
CA PHE A 43 -11.07 -3.37 6.65
C PHE A 43 -11.62 -4.73 6.20
N ARG A 44 -11.18 -5.83 6.83
CA ARG A 44 -11.71 -7.17 6.55
C ARG A 44 -13.22 -7.24 6.78
N LYS A 45 -13.74 -6.68 7.87
CA LYS A 45 -15.19 -6.66 8.16
C LYS A 45 -15.98 -5.89 7.10
N TYR A 46 -15.44 -4.79 6.61
CA TYR A 46 -16.07 -4.01 5.54
C TYR A 46 -16.03 -4.77 4.20
N LEU A 47 -14.86 -5.30 3.84
CA LEU A 47 -14.70 -6.12 2.63
C LEU A 47 -15.60 -7.36 2.63
N GLY A 48 -15.85 -7.98 3.78
CA GLY A 48 -16.75 -9.12 3.89
C GLY A 48 -18.23 -8.79 3.60
N GLN A 49 -18.63 -7.52 3.69
CA GLN A 49 -19.99 -7.08 3.34
C GLN A 49 -20.12 -6.80 1.85
N GLU A 50 -19.06 -6.29 1.22
CA GLU A 50 -19.04 -5.93 -0.20
C GLU A 50 -18.65 -7.09 -1.12
N LEU A 51 -17.73 -7.96 -0.69
CA LEU A 51 -17.19 -9.05 -1.52
C LEU A 51 -18.04 -10.32 -1.40
N ARG A 52 -18.50 -10.84 -2.55
CA ARG A 52 -19.17 -12.15 -2.64
C ARG A 52 -18.18 -13.30 -2.84
N ILE A 53 -17.27 -13.49 -1.88
CA ILE A 53 -16.27 -14.57 -1.91
C ILE A 53 -16.43 -15.50 -0.70
N LYS A 54 -16.09 -16.79 -0.89
CA LYS A 54 -16.29 -17.84 0.13
C LYS A 54 -15.60 -17.53 1.46
N PHE A 55 -14.43 -16.89 1.39
CA PHE A 55 -13.67 -16.44 2.55
C PHE A 55 -13.13 -15.06 2.28
N THR A 56 -13.35 -14.12 3.19
CA THR A 56 -12.63 -12.85 3.16
C THR A 56 -11.17 -13.11 3.56
N PRO A 57 -10.17 -12.69 2.78
CA PRO A 57 -8.76 -12.91 3.11
C PRO A 57 -8.35 -12.10 4.35
N GLU A 58 -7.33 -12.57 5.06
CA GLU A 58 -6.65 -11.81 6.09
C GLU A 58 -5.75 -10.77 5.42
N LEU A 59 -5.95 -9.50 5.78
CA LEU A 59 -5.20 -8.40 5.19
C LEU A 59 -3.93 -8.15 6.01
N LYS A 60 -2.79 -8.08 5.32
CA LYS A 60 -1.54 -7.56 5.87
C LYS A 60 -1.06 -6.39 5.04
N PHE A 61 -0.77 -5.27 5.69
CA PHE A 61 -0.34 -4.07 5.01
C PHE A 61 1.18 -4.02 4.92
N PHE A 62 1.69 -3.51 3.80
CA PHE A 62 3.11 -3.33 3.57
C PHE A 62 3.34 -1.95 2.98
N TYR A 63 4.25 -1.19 3.57
CA TYR A 63 4.68 0.07 2.99
C TYR A 63 5.49 -0.20 1.71
N ASP A 64 5.12 0.50 0.64
CA ASP A 64 5.74 0.40 -0.67
C ASP A 64 6.78 1.52 -0.81
N GLU A 65 8.05 1.21 -0.52
CA GLU A 65 9.18 2.14 -0.65
C GLU A 65 9.46 2.52 -2.12
N THR A 66 9.00 1.71 -3.07
CA THR A 66 9.33 1.84 -4.49
C THR A 66 8.85 3.15 -5.10
N VAL A 67 7.78 3.75 -4.57
CA VAL A 67 7.22 5.03 -5.07
C VAL A 67 8.18 6.20 -4.87
N GLU A 68 8.91 6.23 -3.75
CA GLU A 68 9.85 7.33 -3.44
C GLU A 68 11.09 7.28 -4.34
N TYR A 69 11.51 6.07 -4.71
CA TYR A 69 12.64 5.86 -5.60
C TYR A 69 12.33 6.30 -7.04
N THR A 70 11.15 5.97 -7.58
CA THR A 70 10.74 6.38 -8.93
C THR A 70 10.67 7.90 -9.06
N GLN A 71 10.14 8.62 -8.06
CA GLN A 71 10.09 10.09 -8.09
C GLN A 71 11.49 10.72 -8.11
N LYS A 72 12.45 10.16 -7.36
CA LYS A 72 13.85 10.60 -7.43
C LYS A 72 14.44 10.37 -8.81
N ILE A 73 14.19 9.21 -9.40
CA ILE A 73 14.64 8.86 -10.74
C ILE A 73 14.07 9.82 -11.79
N ASP A 74 12.76 10.08 -11.78
CA ASP A 74 12.11 11.02 -12.70
C ASP A 74 12.71 12.43 -12.59
N THR A 75 13.03 12.87 -11.36
CA THR A 75 13.65 14.18 -11.13
C THR A 75 15.06 14.25 -11.72
N ILE A 76 15.84 13.17 -11.61
CA ILE A 76 17.19 13.08 -12.18
C ILE A 76 17.12 13.03 -13.71
N PHE A 77 16.21 12.25 -14.28
CA PHE A 77 16.00 12.19 -15.73
C PHE A 77 15.52 13.53 -16.31
N GLN A 78 14.67 14.27 -15.62
CA GLN A 78 14.26 15.62 -16.06
C GLN A 78 15.41 16.64 -16.03
N LYS A 79 16.37 16.50 -15.10
CA LYS A 79 17.57 17.36 -15.09
C LYS A 79 18.46 17.09 -16.29
N LEU A 80 18.74 15.82 -16.58
CA LEU A 80 19.56 15.43 -17.73
C LEU A 80 18.96 15.90 -19.07
N LYS A 81 17.63 15.87 -19.20
CA LYS A 81 16.93 16.30 -20.42
C LYS A 81 16.83 17.81 -20.61
N ARG A 82 17.28 18.61 -19.63
CA ARG A 82 17.32 20.09 -19.71
C ARG A 82 18.71 20.64 -20.01
N ASP A 83 19.74 19.79 -19.99
CA ASP A 83 21.13 20.16 -20.30
C ASP A 83 21.52 19.88 -21.77
N ASP A 84 20.53 19.62 -22.64
CA ASP A 84 20.65 19.61 -24.11
C ASP A 84 19.87 20.78 -24.73
#